data_AF-A0A3P7DMD7-F1
#
_entry.id   AF-A0A3P7DMD7-F1
#
_cell.length_a   1.000
_cell.length_b   1.000
_cell.length_c   1.000
_cell.angle_alpha   90.00
_cell.angle_beta   90.00
_cell.angle_gamma   90.00
#
_symmetry.space_group_name_H-M   'P 1'
#
loop_
_entity.id
_entity.type
_entity.pdbx_description
1 polymer ?
#
loop_
_entity_poly.entity_id
_entity_poly.type
_entity_poly.pdbx_seq_one_letter_code
_entity_poly.pdbx_strand_id
1 'polypeptide(L)'
;MEPFGFTHLRNRETVNVLPTIFNRKFKKSNLNVSKFTKSQQLSMRHLYYPVNIPVCRYQKRLILDSLYNNLLLTLPKELDTFFIGAVTMFNFHRWFPVQKIVCICKNVESSLNAAKRFVEITGYSQDICVYANLKKNDRYAKWMQQNIIFATAEVFVFFFIN
;
A
#
# COMPACT_ATOMS: atom_id res chain seq x y z
N MET A 1 -0.44 -16.18 -11.83
CA MET A 1 -1.12 -16.13 -10.52
C MET A 1 -2.59 -16.43 -10.78
N GLU A 2 -3.19 -17.42 -10.13
CA GLU A 2 -4.64 -17.59 -10.22
C GLU A 2 -5.32 -16.42 -9.48
N PRO A 3 -6.35 -15.80 -10.07
CA PRO A 3 -7.04 -14.68 -9.44
C PRO A 3 -7.65 -15.14 -8.12
N PHE A 4 -7.24 -14.48 -7.05
CA PHE A 4 -7.74 -14.74 -5.71
C PHE A 4 -9.16 -14.15 -5.61
N GLY A 5 -10.18 -15.02 -5.69
CA GLY A 5 -11.58 -14.60 -5.66
C GLY A 5 -12.04 -14.09 -4.28
N PHE A 6 -13.20 -13.43 -4.25
CA PHE A 6 -13.82 -12.90 -3.02
C PHE A 6 -14.47 -13.97 -2.13
N THR A 7 -14.23 -15.26 -2.37
CA THR A 7 -14.83 -16.37 -1.61
C THR A 7 -14.49 -16.28 -0.12
N HIS A 8 -13.23 -15.99 0.20
CA HIS A 8 -12.75 -15.80 1.57
C HIS A 8 -13.40 -14.59 2.28
N LEU A 9 -13.91 -13.59 1.55
CA LEU A 9 -14.62 -12.46 2.16
C LEU A 9 -16.01 -12.86 2.69
N ARG A 10 -16.60 -13.93 2.15
CA ARG A 10 -17.94 -14.42 2.56
C ARG A 10 -17.91 -15.22 3.86
N ASN A 11 -16.78 -15.83 4.21
CA ASN A 11 -16.68 -16.60 5.45
C ASN A 11 -16.80 -15.66 6.67
N ARG A 12 -17.88 -15.86 7.44
CA ARG A 12 -18.12 -15.15 8.70
C ARG A 12 -17.16 -15.60 9.79
N GLU A 13 -16.77 -16.87 9.76
CA GLU A 13 -15.88 -17.47 10.74
C GLU A 13 -14.50 -16.81 10.67
N THR A 14 -14.15 -16.14 11.75
CA THR A 14 -12.84 -15.54 12.03
C THR A 14 -11.80 -16.64 12.26
N VAL A 15 -11.70 -17.60 11.36
CA VAL A 15 -10.62 -18.56 11.46
C VAL A 15 -9.40 -17.86 10.90
N ASN A 16 -8.32 -17.83 11.67
CA ASN A 16 -6.97 -17.40 11.26
C ASN A 16 -6.38 -18.26 10.12
N VAL A 17 -7.24 -18.86 9.30
CA VAL A 17 -6.91 -19.58 8.09
C VAL A 17 -6.63 -18.51 7.03
N LEU A 18 -5.34 -18.27 6.80
CA LEU A 18 -4.90 -17.72 5.52
C LEU A 18 -5.61 -18.51 4.43
N PRO A 19 -6.20 -17.85 3.45
CA PRO A 19 -7.12 -18.49 2.53
C PRO A 19 -6.39 -19.53 1.68
N THR A 20 -6.51 -20.78 2.08
CA THR A 20 -6.00 -21.96 1.40
C THR A 20 -6.92 -22.24 0.23
N ILE A 21 -6.58 -21.73 -0.97
CA ILE A 21 -7.15 -22.22 -2.22
C ILE A 21 -6.18 -23.26 -2.81
N PHE A 22 -6.71 -24.45 -3.10
CA PHE A 22 -6.16 -25.54 -3.93
C PHE A 22 -4.70 -25.93 -3.72
N ASN A 23 -4.37 -26.70 -2.67
CA ASN A 23 -3.13 -27.49 -2.48
C ASN A 23 -1.75 -26.86 -2.77
N ARG A 24 -1.68 -25.61 -3.20
CA ARG A 24 -0.50 -24.77 -3.23
C ARG A 24 -0.43 -24.18 -1.84
N LYS A 25 0.23 -24.92 -0.96
CA LYS A 25 0.86 -24.35 0.22
C LYS A 25 1.76 -23.24 -0.31
N PHE A 26 1.28 -22.00 -0.35
CA PHE A 26 2.16 -20.87 -0.47
C PHE A 26 3.11 -21.02 0.71
N LYS A 27 4.36 -21.39 0.40
CA LYS A 27 5.41 -21.48 1.40
C LYS A 27 5.44 -20.08 1.98
N LYS A 28 4.88 -19.93 3.19
CA LYS A 28 5.02 -18.71 3.97
C LYS A 28 6.51 -18.45 3.94
N SER A 29 6.95 -17.45 3.18
CA SER A 29 8.28 -16.93 3.38
C SER A 29 8.18 -16.43 4.80
N ASN A 30 8.70 -17.22 5.74
CA ASN A 30 8.71 -16.82 7.13
C ASN A 30 9.61 -15.59 7.12
N LEU A 31 8.98 -14.41 7.03
CA LEU A 31 9.64 -13.14 7.24
C LEU A 31 10.33 -13.31 8.58
N ASN A 32 11.66 -13.37 8.55
CA ASN A 32 12.42 -13.65 9.75
C ASN A 32 12.37 -12.38 10.60
N VAL A 33 11.38 -12.31 11.49
CA VAL A 33 11.04 -11.11 12.26
C VAL A 33 12.24 -10.64 13.09
N SER A 34 13.14 -11.56 13.47
CA SER A 34 14.37 -11.25 14.20
C SER A 34 15.36 -10.36 13.42
N LYS A 35 15.24 -10.27 12.09
CA LYS A 35 16.05 -9.35 11.27
C LYS A 35 15.64 -7.89 11.42
N PHE A 36 14.47 -7.60 11.96
CA PHE A 36 13.94 -6.25 12.08
C PHE A 36 14.24 -5.63 13.44
N THR A 37 14.34 -4.30 13.47
CA THR A 37 14.51 -3.53 14.71
C THR A 37 13.31 -3.74 15.63
N LYS A 38 13.51 -3.68 16.95
CA LYS A 38 12.42 -3.79 17.95
C LYS A 38 11.24 -2.87 17.66
N SER A 39 11.51 -1.62 17.25
CA SER A 39 10.46 -0.66 16.86
C SER A 39 9.62 -1.18 15.68
N GLN A 40 10.24 -1.71 14.64
CA GLN A 40 9.53 -2.29 13.50
C GLN A 40 8.70 -3.51 13.91
N GLN A 41 9.26 -4.39 14.76
CA GLN A 41 8.54 -5.55 15.28
C GLN A 41 7.28 -5.13 16.05
N LEU A 42 7.36 -4.07 16.86
CA LEU A 42 6.21 -3.52 17.56
C LEU A 42 5.20 -2.92 16.59
N SER A 43 5.66 -2.13 15.61
CA SER A 43 4.78 -1.52 14.60
C SER A 43 4.05 -2.56 13.76
N MET A 44 4.69 -3.69 13.41
CA MET A 44 4.08 -4.77 12.64
C MET A 44 2.99 -5.55 13.40
N ARG A 45 2.96 -5.47 14.74
CA ARG A 45 1.88 -6.09 15.54
C ARG A 45 0.56 -5.32 15.46
N HIS A 46 0.60 -4.07 15.01
CA HIS A 46 -0.55 -3.19 15.00
C HIS A 46 -0.88 -2.72 13.58
N LEU A 47 -2.11 -3.01 13.15
CA LEU A 47 -2.71 -2.38 11.98
C LEU A 47 -3.22 -1.00 12.37
N TYR A 48 -2.75 0.03 11.69
CA TYR A 48 -3.36 1.36 11.80
C TYR A 48 -4.49 1.46 10.80
N TYR A 49 -5.61 1.99 11.28
CA TYR A 49 -6.82 2.19 10.51
C TYR A 49 -7.41 3.56 10.89
N PRO A 50 -7.90 4.35 9.93
CA PRO A 50 -8.47 5.67 10.21
C PRO A 50 -9.65 5.58 11.21
N VAL A 51 -9.69 6.49 12.18
CA VAL A 51 -10.68 6.44 13.28
C VAL A 51 -12.04 7.04 12.87
N ASN A 52 -12.04 8.01 11.95
CA ASN A 52 -13.22 8.80 11.59
C ASN A 52 -14.08 8.15 10.48
N ILE A 53 -13.81 6.88 10.13
CA ILE A 53 -14.47 6.18 9.02
C ILE A 53 -14.99 4.85 9.56
N PRO A 54 -16.26 4.47 9.29
CA PRO A 54 -16.79 3.20 9.74
C PRO A 54 -15.97 2.04 9.15
N VAL A 55 -15.60 1.08 10.00
CA VAL A 55 -14.79 -0.06 9.59
C VAL A 55 -15.60 -0.97 8.67
N CYS A 56 -15.29 -0.96 7.38
CA CYS A 56 -15.91 -1.87 6.43
C CYS A 56 -15.16 -3.23 6.39
N ARG A 57 -15.87 -4.34 6.65
CA ARG A 57 -15.26 -5.68 6.79
C ARG A 57 -14.45 -6.10 5.57
N TYR A 58 -14.96 -5.91 4.36
CA TYR A 58 -14.26 -6.33 3.15
C TYR A 58 -12.99 -5.50 2.93
N GLN A 59 -13.04 -4.19 3.13
CA GLN A 59 -11.87 -3.32 3.00
C GLN A 59 -10.79 -3.71 4.01
N LYS A 60 -11.17 -3.90 5.28
CA LYS A 60 -10.24 -4.35 6.32
C LYS A 60 -9.57 -5.68 5.95
N ARG A 61 -10.33 -6.63 5.38
CA ARG A 61 -9.78 -7.91 4.96
C ARG A 61 -8.82 -7.77 3.79
N LEU A 62 -9.18 -7.00 2.76
CA LEU A 62 -8.29 -6.74 1.62
C LEU A 62 -7.02 -6.01 2.03
N ILE A 63 -7.10 -5.08 2.98
CA ILE A 63 -5.92 -4.43 3.59
C ILE A 63 -5.04 -5.50 4.23
N LEU A 64 -5.59 -6.34 5.11
CA LEU A 64 -4.81 -7.41 5.75
C LEU A 64 -4.16 -8.35 4.73
N ASP A 65 -4.91 -8.79 3.72
CA ASP A 65 -4.38 -9.70 2.70
C ASP A 65 -3.27 -9.04 1.87
N SER A 66 -3.37 -7.74 1.59
CA SER A 66 -2.34 -6.96 0.87
C SER A 66 -1.05 -6.73 1.66
N LEU A 67 -1.09 -6.85 3.00
CA LEU A 67 0.11 -6.70 3.83
C LEU A 67 0.99 -7.96 3.82
N TYR A 68 0.41 -9.12 3.51
CA TYR A 68 1.12 -10.40 3.51
C TYR A 68 1.32 -10.98 2.11
N ASN A 69 0.57 -10.51 1.11
CA ASN A 69 0.58 -11.06 -0.23
C ASN A 69 0.55 -9.96 -1.29
N ASN A 70 1.14 -10.25 -2.44
CA ASN A 70 0.89 -9.46 -3.65
C ASN A 70 -0.58 -9.61 -4.04
N LEU A 71 -1.31 -8.50 -4.07
CA LEU A 71 -2.76 -8.48 -4.28
C LEU A 71 -3.10 -7.66 -5.53
N LEU A 72 -3.79 -8.29 -6.47
CA LEU A 72 -4.46 -7.61 -7.57
C LEU A 72 -5.92 -7.38 -7.20
N LEU A 73 -6.35 -6.11 -7.14
CA LEU A 73 -7.71 -5.73 -6.78
C LEU A 73 -8.50 -5.31 -8.02
N THR A 74 -9.64 -5.96 -8.24
CA THR A 74 -10.61 -5.62 -9.29
C THR A 74 -11.94 -5.21 -8.66
N LEU A 75 -12.05 -3.95 -8.25
CA LEU A 75 -13.26 -3.39 -7.66
C LEU A 75 -13.74 -2.17 -8.48
N PRO A 76 -15.05 -1.94 -8.57
CA PRO A 76 -15.61 -0.69 -9.08
C PRO A 76 -15.09 0.53 -8.31
N LYS A 77 -15.05 1.70 -8.97
CA LYS A 77 -14.51 2.94 -8.39
C LYS A 77 -15.28 3.38 -7.14
N GLU A 78 -16.55 3.03 -7.08
CA GLU A 78 -17.51 3.34 -6.02
C GLU A 78 -17.19 2.62 -4.70
N LEU A 79 -16.34 1.59 -4.73
CA LEU A 79 -15.94 0.83 -3.54
C LEU A 79 -14.67 1.36 -2.85
N ASP A 80 -14.24 2.58 -3.21
CA ASP A 80 -13.06 3.27 -2.65
C ASP A 80 -11.81 2.36 -2.65
N THR A 81 -11.42 1.90 -3.83
CA THR A 81 -10.20 1.09 -4.04
C THR A 81 -8.96 1.78 -3.51
N PHE A 82 -8.91 3.10 -3.64
CA PHE A 82 -7.79 3.89 -3.18
C PHE A 82 -7.69 3.90 -1.66
N PHE A 83 -8.79 3.82 -0.92
CA PHE A 83 -8.75 3.65 0.53
C PHE A 83 -7.96 2.42 0.96
N ILE A 84 -8.20 1.27 0.34
CA ILE A 84 -7.44 0.04 0.61
C ILE A 84 -5.94 0.29 0.34
N GLY A 85 -5.62 0.88 -0.81
CA GLY A 85 -4.24 1.22 -1.18
C GLY A 85 -3.57 2.18 -0.20
N ALA A 86 -4.24 3.27 0.18
CA ALA A 86 -3.71 4.31 1.05
C ALA A 86 -3.42 3.79 2.46
N VAL A 87 -4.33 3.01 3.04
CA VAL A 87 -4.12 2.40 4.35
C VAL A 87 -2.99 1.37 4.30
N THR A 88 -2.92 0.56 3.24
CA THR A 88 -1.81 -0.38 3.04
C THR A 88 -0.46 0.33 2.91
N MET A 89 -0.38 1.36 2.05
CA MET A 89 0.81 2.21 1.90
C MET A 89 1.25 2.80 3.25
N PHE A 90 0.33 3.36 4.02
CA PHE A 90 0.67 3.97 5.30
C PHE A 90 1.18 2.96 6.33
N ASN A 91 0.62 1.74 6.35
CA ASN A 91 1.12 0.68 7.23
C ASN A 91 2.54 0.24 6.81
N PHE A 92 2.80 0.04 5.52
CA PHE A 92 4.15 -0.25 5.02
C PHE A 92 5.15 0.85 5.36
N HIS A 93 4.76 2.12 5.25
CA HIS A 93 5.63 3.27 5.57
C HIS A 93 6.09 3.24 7.02
N ARG A 94 5.17 2.96 7.96
CA ARG A 94 5.51 2.85 9.39
C ARG A 94 6.38 1.65 9.72
N TRP A 95 6.25 0.56 8.97
CA TRP A 95 7.03 -0.66 9.21
C TRP A 95 8.43 -0.57 8.62
N PHE A 96 8.58 0.10 7.48
CA PHE A 96 9.82 0.22 6.72
C PHE A 96 10.13 1.70 6.37
N PRO A 97 10.47 2.54 7.37
CA PRO A 97 10.61 3.99 7.17
C PRO A 97 11.75 4.39 6.22
N VAL A 98 12.70 3.48 5.97
CA VAL A 98 13.83 3.69 5.04
C VAL A 98 13.47 3.30 3.60
N GLN A 99 12.41 2.51 3.41
CA GLN A 99 12.01 2.04 2.08
C GLN A 99 11.11 3.05 1.38
N LYS A 100 11.14 3.01 0.05
CA LYS A 100 10.29 3.86 -0.80
C LYS A 100 9.00 3.14 -1.15
N ILE A 101 7.90 3.87 -1.08
CA ILE A 101 6.57 3.42 -1.48
C ILE A 101 6.15 4.27 -2.67
N VAL A 102 5.97 3.61 -3.81
CA VAL A 102 5.63 4.28 -5.06
C VAL A 102 4.20 3.94 -5.45
N CYS A 103 3.38 4.97 -5.61
CA CYS A 103 2.03 4.89 -6.17
C CYS A 103 2.07 5.37 -7.63
N ILE A 104 1.86 4.44 -8.56
CA ILE A 104 1.80 4.73 -9.99
C ILE A 104 0.35 4.99 -10.38
N CYS A 105 0.08 6.16 -10.96
CA CYS A 105 -1.24 6.60 -11.39
C CYS A 105 -1.34 6.71 -12.92
N LYS A 106 -2.58 6.76 -13.42
CA LYS A 106 -2.89 6.83 -14.86
C LYS A 106 -2.30 8.08 -15.53
N ASN A 107 -2.47 9.24 -14.89
CA ASN A 107 -2.02 10.52 -15.40
C ASN A 107 -1.60 11.44 -14.24
N VAL A 108 -1.04 12.59 -14.58
CA VAL A 108 -0.54 13.60 -13.62
C VAL A 108 -1.64 14.10 -12.69
N GLU A 109 -2.83 14.36 -13.21
CA GLU A 109 -3.95 14.81 -12.39
C GLU A 109 -4.36 13.74 -11.36
N SER A 110 -4.40 12.47 -11.76
CA SER A 110 -4.69 11.37 -10.84
C SER A 110 -3.64 11.22 -9.75
N SER A 111 -2.36 11.49 -10.03
CA SER A 111 -1.30 11.41 -9.00
C SER A 111 -1.41 12.54 -7.97
N LEU A 112 -1.77 13.75 -8.41
CA LEU A 112 -2.06 14.87 -7.51
C LEU A 112 -3.29 14.59 -6.63
N ASN A 113 -4.36 14.07 -7.22
CA ASN A 113 -5.58 13.72 -6.49
C ASN A 113 -5.35 12.56 -5.52
N ALA A 114 -4.57 11.55 -5.90
CA ALA A 114 -4.18 10.45 -5.03
C ALA A 114 -3.37 10.93 -3.82
N ALA A 115 -2.42 11.85 -4.02
CA ALA A 115 -1.63 12.42 -2.92
C ALA A 115 -2.51 13.20 -1.93
N LYS A 116 -3.42 14.05 -2.42
CA LYS A 116 -4.40 14.76 -1.57
C LYS A 116 -5.26 13.77 -0.78
N ARG A 117 -5.82 12.78 -1.47
CA ARG A 117 -6.68 11.76 -0.87
C ARG A 117 -5.95 10.90 0.16
N PHE A 118 -4.66 10.63 -0.05
CA PHE A 118 -3.84 9.92 0.92
C PHE A 118 -3.71 10.70 2.22
N VAL A 119 -3.44 12.01 2.15
CA VAL A 119 -3.37 12.88 3.33
C VAL A 119 -4.73 12.94 4.05
N GLU A 120 -5.83 13.05 3.31
CA GLU A 120 -7.19 13.04 3.88
C GLU A 120 -7.51 11.75 4.66
N ILE A 121 -7.11 10.59 4.11
CA ILE A 121 -7.41 9.28 4.72
C ILE A 121 -6.52 9.02 5.94
N THR A 122 -5.23 9.38 5.84
CA THR A 122 -4.21 8.96 6.81
C THR A 122 -3.87 10.03 7.84
N GLY A 123 -4.17 11.30 7.55
CA GLY A 123 -3.67 12.45 8.31
C GLY A 123 -2.16 12.68 8.20
N TYR A 124 -1.44 11.89 7.38
CA TYR A 124 0.00 11.97 7.25
C TYR A 124 0.38 12.82 6.05
N SER A 125 1.08 13.93 6.29
CA SER A 125 1.48 14.91 5.26
C SER A 125 2.99 15.04 5.04
N GLN A 126 3.80 14.30 5.81
CA GLN A 126 5.26 14.33 5.75
C GLN A 126 5.79 13.32 4.73
N ASP A 127 7.03 13.47 4.25
CA ASP A 127 7.71 12.53 3.34
C ASP A 127 6.94 12.15 2.06
N ILE A 128 6.01 13.00 1.61
CA ILE A 128 5.24 12.81 0.39
C ILE A 128 5.83 13.64 -0.76
N CYS A 129 6.02 12.99 -1.91
CA CYS A 129 6.45 13.60 -3.15
C CYS A 129 5.45 13.32 -4.27
N VAL A 130 5.13 14.34 -5.07
CA VAL A 130 4.38 14.17 -6.32
C VAL A 130 5.26 14.61 -7.50
N TYR A 131 5.65 13.67 -8.34
CA TYR A 131 6.59 13.92 -9.44
C TYR A 131 6.04 14.83 -10.55
N ALA A 132 4.72 14.95 -10.65
CA ALA A 132 4.05 15.86 -11.58
C ALA A 132 4.56 17.30 -11.49
N ASN A 133 4.92 17.76 -10.29
CA ASN A 133 5.29 19.15 -10.02
C ASN A 133 6.81 19.39 -10.09
N LEU A 134 7.60 18.40 -10.51
CA LEU A 134 9.06 18.44 -10.44
C LEU A 134 9.74 18.39 -11.82
N LYS A 135 10.70 19.29 -12.00
CA LYS A 135 11.63 19.27 -13.14
C LYS A 135 12.50 18.02 -13.07
N LYS A 136 12.95 17.50 -14.22
CA LYS A 136 13.74 16.26 -14.32
C LYS A 136 14.94 16.25 -13.36
N ASN A 137 15.68 17.35 -13.28
CA ASN A 137 16.91 17.46 -12.49
C ASN A 137 16.65 17.42 -10.97
N ASP A 138 15.49 17.88 -10.50
CA ASP A 138 15.18 17.97 -9.07
C ASP A 138 14.63 16.64 -8.51
N ARG A 139 14.21 15.72 -9.39
CA ARG A 139 13.58 14.44 -9.00
C ARG A 139 14.51 13.58 -8.16
N TYR A 140 15.82 13.55 -8.47
CA TYR A 140 16.78 12.71 -7.74
C TYR A 140 16.95 13.19 -6.29
N ALA A 141 17.13 14.50 -6.11
CA ALA A 141 17.20 15.09 -4.78
C ALA A 141 15.94 14.78 -3.97
N LYS A 142 14.75 14.89 -4.60
CA LYS A 142 13.49 14.62 -3.92
C LYS A 142 13.25 13.14 -3.65
N TRP A 143 13.70 12.23 -4.52
CA TRP A 143 13.70 10.78 -4.29
C TRP A 143 14.47 10.42 -3.02
N MET A 144 15.65 11.01 -2.82
CA MET A 144 16.46 10.75 -1.63
C MET A 144 15.76 11.21 -0.35
N GLN A 145 15.06 12.35 -0.40
CA GLN A 145 14.43 12.98 0.76
C GLN A 145 13.03 12.47 1.11
N GLN A 146 12.31 11.83 0.19
CA GLN A 146 10.88 11.52 0.37
C GLN A 146 10.63 10.04 0.21
N ASN A 147 9.76 9.47 1.04
CA ASN A 147 9.55 8.03 1.11
C ASN A 147 8.28 7.57 0.40
N ILE A 148 7.25 8.41 0.34
CA ILE A 148 5.98 8.13 -0.34
C ILE A 148 5.91 8.96 -1.61
N ILE A 149 5.83 8.30 -2.76
CA ILE A 149 6.03 8.93 -4.07
C ILE A 149 4.85 8.62 -4.98
N PHE A 150 4.19 9.67 -5.47
CA PHE A 150 3.11 9.60 -6.43
C PHE A 150 3.63 10.02 -7.81
N ALA A 151 3.52 9.14 -8.79
CA ALA A 151 4.06 9.34 -10.13
C ALA A 151 3.17 8.71 -11.21
N THR A 152 3.38 9.09 -12.47
CA THR A 152 2.89 8.32 -13.61
C THR A 152 3.97 7.33 -14.06
N ALA A 153 3.57 6.25 -14.73
CA ALA A 153 4.52 5.27 -15.25
C ALA A 153 5.57 5.93 -16.16
N GLU A 154 5.12 6.82 -17.05
CA GLU A 154 5.98 7.59 -17.95
C GLU A 154 7.05 8.39 -17.19
N VAL A 155 6.64 9.22 -16.23
CA VAL A 155 7.57 10.07 -15.47
C VAL A 155 8.52 9.23 -14.62
N PHE A 156 8.04 8.10 -14.10
CA PHE A 156 8.83 7.16 -13.31
C PHE A 156 9.89 6.45 -14.16
N VAL A 157 9.57 6.02 -15.38
CA VAL A 157 10.54 5.37 -16.28
C VAL A 157 11.64 6.34 -16.70
N PHE A 158 11.30 7.58 -17.05
CA PHE A 158 12.29 8.61 -17.38
C PHE A 158 13.28 8.95 -16.24
N PHE A 159 12.97 8.53 -15.01
CA PHE A 159 13.89 8.67 -13.87
C PHE A 159 15.05 7.67 -13.92
N PHE A 160 14.84 6.46 -14.44
CA PHE A 160 15.84 5.39 -14.44
C PHE A 160 16.70 5.33 -15.71
N ILE A 161 16.32 6.02 -16.78
CA ILE A 161 17.04 6.00 -18.07
C ILE A 161 18.06 7.15 -18.14
N ASN A 162 18.92 7.28 -17.13
CA ASN A 162 20.18 8.04 -17.25
C ASN A 162 21.32 7.05 -17.02
#